data_AF-A0A392MQ43-F1
#
_entry.id   AF-A0A392MQ43-F1
#
_cell.length_a   1.000
_cell.length_b   1.000
_cell.length_c   1.000
_cell.angle_alpha   90.00
_cell.angle_beta   90.00
_cell.angle_gamma   90.00
#
_symmetry.space_group_name_H-M   'P 1'
#
loop_
_entity.id
_entity.type
_entity.pdbx_description
1 polymer ?
#
loop_
_entity_poly.entity_id
_entity_poly.type
_entity_poly.pdbx_seq_one_letter_code
_entity_poly.pdbx_strand_id
1 'polypeptide(L)'
;MTRAEVEVLQDVFHYFAKSGWASNQALAIYIGLSFYPTAAHKFQNFFRQKCPEDVARYLISLGPCDEAVRFLFPVFVEFCLENFIDEIKKFREMVKSADLTKPHTWFPFARAMKRKIIYHCGPTNSGKTYNALQRFMEAEKGIYCSPLRLLAMEVFDKVNAKGVYCSLLTGQEKNYIPFSNHVACTVEMASTQELYDVAIIDEIQMMTDPYRGYAWTRALLGLKADEIHVCGDPSVLDIVRKICQDTGDELHEKHYERFKPLVVEAKTLLGNLENIKSGDCVVAFSRREIFEVKLAIEKHTNHKCCVIYGALPPETRRQQANLFNDPNNEYDVLVASDAVGMGLNLNIRRVIFNSLSKYNGDKILPVPASQVKQIAGRAGRRGCLYPDGLTTTLHLDDLDYLIECLKQPFDHVTRVGLFPYYEQ
;
A
#
# COMPACT_ATOMS: atom_id res chain seq x y z
N MET A 1 -8.20 32.90 -54.03
CA MET A 1 -8.65 31.51 -53.84
C MET A 1 -10.09 31.35 -54.30
N THR A 2 -10.42 30.24 -54.93
CA THR A 2 -11.79 29.85 -55.29
C THR A 2 -12.57 29.38 -54.06
N ARG A 3 -13.90 29.29 -54.14
CA ARG A 3 -14.75 28.85 -53.02
C ARG A 3 -14.43 27.41 -52.57
N ALA A 4 -14.12 26.53 -53.52
CA ALA A 4 -13.72 25.14 -53.26
C ALA A 4 -12.35 25.04 -52.55
N GLU A 5 -11.39 25.90 -52.92
CA GLU A 5 -10.07 25.96 -52.27
C GLU A 5 -10.17 26.40 -50.79
N VAL A 6 -11.12 27.26 -50.46
CA VAL A 6 -11.37 27.69 -49.06
C VAL A 6 -11.95 26.56 -48.23
N GLU A 7 -12.81 25.71 -48.81
CA GLU A 7 -13.40 24.54 -48.13
C GLU A 7 -12.32 23.49 -47.80
N VAL A 8 -11.44 23.16 -48.76
CA VAL A 8 -10.33 22.21 -48.52
C VAL A 8 -9.41 22.71 -47.40
N LEU A 9 -9.08 24.00 -47.38
CA LEU A 9 -8.27 24.58 -46.32
C LEU A 9 -8.97 24.49 -44.96
N GLN A 10 -10.30 24.67 -44.91
CA GLN A 10 -11.08 24.51 -43.68
C GLN A 10 -11.03 23.07 -43.16
N ASP A 11 -11.14 22.09 -44.05
CA ASP A 11 -11.06 20.67 -43.71
C ASP A 11 -9.69 20.31 -43.14
N VAL A 12 -8.61 20.88 -43.69
CA VAL A 12 -7.23 20.72 -43.14
C VAL A 12 -7.15 21.23 -41.71
N PHE A 13 -7.66 22.43 -41.42
CA PHE A 13 -7.63 22.99 -40.07
C PHE A 13 -8.53 22.23 -39.10
N HIS A 14 -9.69 21.74 -39.56
CA HIS A 14 -10.56 20.89 -38.77
C HIS A 14 -9.89 19.55 -38.44
N TYR A 15 -9.19 18.97 -39.41
CA TYR A 15 -8.38 17.77 -39.23
C TYR A 15 -7.24 18.01 -38.22
N PHE A 16 -6.53 19.14 -38.31
CA PHE A 16 -5.51 19.56 -37.36
C PHE A 16 -6.07 19.68 -35.92
N ALA A 17 -7.21 20.36 -35.75
CA ALA A 17 -7.85 20.54 -34.44
C ALA A 17 -8.32 19.21 -33.79
N LYS A 18 -8.53 18.17 -34.60
CA LYS A 18 -8.91 16.82 -34.15
C LYS A 18 -7.76 15.82 -34.10
N SER A 19 -6.56 16.19 -34.56
CA SER A 19 -5.43 15.28 -34.63
C SER A 19 -4.92 14.92 -33.23
N GLY A 20 -4.95 13.62 -32.89
CA GLY A 20 -4.38 13.10 -31.66
C GLY A 20 -2.86 13.21 -31.60
N TRP A 21 -2.18 13.22 -32.75
CA TRP A 21 -0.74 13.44 -32.81
C TRP A 21 -0.40 14.89 -32.43
N ALA A 22 -1.07 15.86 -33.04
CA ALA A 22 -0.78 17.28 -32.79
C ALA A 22 -1.17 17.69 -31.37
N SER A 23 -2.28 17.20 -30.81
CA SER A 23 -2.66 17.47 -29.42
C SER A 23 -1.67 16.89 -28.41
N ASN A 24 -1.11 15.70 -28.68
CA ASN A 24 -0.06 15.12 -27.84
C ASN A 24 1.26 15.89 -27.95
N GLN A 25 1.67 16.32 -29.15
CA GLN A 25 2.86 17.15 -29.31
C GLN A 25 2.70 18.53 -28.65
N ALA A 26 1.48 19.07 -28.65
CA ALA A 26 1.19 20.35 -27.99
C ALA A 26 1.41 20.31 -26.47
N LEU A 27 1.34 19.12 -25.83
CA LEU A 27 1.68 18.98 -24.41
C LEU A 27 3.16 19.30 -24.13
N ALA A 28 4.06 19.05 -25.08
CA ALA A 28 5.48 19.36 -24.93
C ALA A 28 5.75 20.87 -24.81
N ILE A 29 4.85 21.69 -25.34
CA ILE A 29 4.87 23.16 -25.21
C ILE A 29 3.90 23.68 -24.15
N TYR A 30 3.41 22.81 -23.26
CA TYR A 30 2.47 23.14 -22.18
C TYR A 30 1.10 23.65 -22.63
N ILE A 31 0.62 23.20 -23.80
CA ILE A 31 -0.77 23.38 -24.21
C ILE A 31 -1.54 22.12 -23.81
N GLY A 32 -2.40 22.24 -22.79
CA GLY A 32 -3.20 21.12 -22.28
C GLY A 32 -4.23 20.60 -23.29
N LEU A 33 -4.56 19.30 -23.20
CA LEU A 33 -5.52 18.63 -24.09
C LEU A 33 -6.90 19.32 -24.14
N SER A 34 -7.37 19.87 -23.01
CA SER A 34 -8.64 20.59 -22.93
C SER A 34 -8.60 21.96 -23.63
N PHE A 35 -7.43 22.60 -23.66
CA PHE A 35 -7.24 23.92 -24.26
C PHE A 35 -6.82 23.85 -25.74
N TYR A 36 -6.24 22.74 -26.17
CA TYR A 36 -5.77 22.53 -27.55
C TYR A 36 -6.82 22.86 -28.62
N PRO A 37 -8.10 22.42 -28.54
CA PRO A 37 -9.11 22.77 -29.54
C PRO A 37 -9.35 24.27 -29.65
N THR A 38 -9.33 25.00 -28.52
CA THR A 38 -9.47 26.46 -28.49
C THR A 38 -8.27 27.15 -29.12
N ALA A 39 -7.05 26.67 -28.83
CA ALA A 39 -5.83 27.18 -29.42
C ALA A 39 -5.80 26.94 -30.94
N ALA A 40 -6.17 25.74 -31.40
CA ALA A 40 -6.24 25.38 -32.81
C ALA A 40 -7.27 26.23 -33.58
N HIS A 41 -8.42 26.51 -32.99
CA HIS A 41 -9.42 27.40 -33.59
C HIS A 41 -8.92 28.85 -33.70
N LYS A 42 -8.26 29.37 -32.67
CA LYS A 42 -7.64 30.71 -32.73
C LYS A 42 -6.49 30.77 -33.74
N PHE A 43 -5.71 29.70 -33.85
CA PHE A 43 -4.66 29.56 -34.86
C PHE A 43 -5.23 29.57 -36.28
N GLN A 44 -6.32 28.85 -36.53
CA GLN A 44 -7.01 28.89 -37.83
C GLN A 44 -7.40 30.32 -38.21
N ASN A 45 -7.93 31.11 -37.27
CA ASN A 45 -8.31 32.50 -37.52
C ASN A 45 -7.09 33.41 -37.78
N PHE A 46 -6.01 33.23 -37.02
CA PHE A 46 -4.74 33.93 -37.24
C PHE A 46 -4.16 33.61 -38.63
N PHE A 47 -4.13 32.33 -38.98
CA PHE A 47 -3.60 31.85 -40.24
C PHE A 47 -4.41 32.42 -41.41
N ARG A 48 -5.75 32.46 -41.34
CA ARG A 48 -6.58 33.09 -42.37
C ARG A 48 -6.26 34.57 -42.61
N GLN A 49 -5.81 35.30 -41.60
CA GLN A 49 -5.52 36.74 -41.72
C GLN A 49 -4.10 37.03 -42.24
N LYS A 50 -3.13 36.13 -42.00
CA LYS A 50 -1.71 36.38 -42.27
C LYS A 50 -1.04 35.35 -43.21
N CYS A 51 -1.80 34.42 -43.80
CA CYS A 51 -1.23 33.35 -44.63
C CYS A 51 -0.68 33.88 -45.97
N PRO A 52 0.58 33.57 -46.33
CA PRO A 52 1.10 33.75 -47.68
C PRO A 52 0.40 32.83 -48.68
N GLU A 53 0.08 33.32 -49.89
CA GLU A 53 -0.66 32.54 -50.90
C GLU A 53 0.01 31.21 -51.26
N ASP A 54 1.33 31.16 -51.27
CA ASP A 54 2.10 29.96 -51.65
C ASP A 54 1.93 28.83 -50.63
N VAL A 55 1.85 29.19 -49.35
CA VAL A 55 1.63 28.24 -48.25
C VAL A 55 0.20 27.72 -48.27
N ALA A 56 -0.78 28.59 -48.56
CA ALA A 56 -2.17 28.17 -48.74
C ALA A 56 -2.31 27.18 -49.90
N ARG A 57 -1.72 27.48 -51.07
CA ARG A 57 -1.74 26.57 -52.23
C ARG A 57 -1.11 25.20 -51.92
N TYR A 58 0.01 25.19 -51.19
CA TYR A 58 0.64 23.94 -50.76
C TYR A 58 -0.26 23.11 -49.84
N LEU A 59 -0.86 23.73 -48.83
CA LEU A 59 -1.80 23.04 -47.91
C LEU A 59 -3.04 22.49 -48.63
N ILE A 60 -3.57 23.22 -49.61
CA ILE A 60 -4.69 22.77 -50.44
C ILE A 60 -4.29 21.56 -51.28
N SER A 61 -3.06 21.53 -51.80
CA SER A 61 -2.55 20.39 -52.58
C SER A 61 -2.38 19.12 -51.74
N LEU A 62 -2.06 19.25 -50.45
CA LEU A 62 -1.94 18.13 -49.51
C LEU A 62 -3.29 17.59 -49.04
N GLY A 63 -4.28 18.48 -48.86
CA GLY A 63 -5.57 18.11 -48.26
C GLY A 63 -5.46 17.69 -46.78
N PRO A 64 -6.56 17.21 -46.17
CA PRO A 64 -6.61 16.86 -44.75
C PRO A 64 -5.87 15.53 -44.47
N CYS A 65 -4.56 15.62 -44.30
CA CYS A 65 -3.67 14.48 -44.04
C CYS A 65 -2.64 14.79 -42.94
N ASP A 66 -1.98 13.74 -42.44
CA ASP A 66 -0.94 13.87 -41.39
C ASP A 66 0.25 14.73 -41.81
N GLU A 67 0.57 14.78 -43.11
CA GLU A 67 1.65 15.61 -43.65
C GLU A 67 1.31 17.11 -43.52
N ALA A 68 0.06 17.48 -43.80
CA ALA A 68 -0.43 18.84 -43.58
C ALA A 68 -0.41 19.21 -42.09
N VAL A 69 -0.75 18.28 -41.20
CA VAL A 69 -0.68 18.49 -39.74
C VAL A 69 0.76 18.74 -39.28
N ARG A 70 1.71 17.92 -39.73
CA ARG A 70 3.14 18.07 -39.40
C ARG A 70 3.72 19.37 -39.94
N PHE A 71 3.27 19.82 -41.11
CA PHE A 71 3.67 21.09 -41.68
C PHE A 71 3.12 22.30 -40.89
N LEU A 72 1.86 22.23 -40.45
CA LEU A 72 1.23 23.31 -39.67
C LEU A 72 1.75 23.39 -38.23
N PHE A 73 2.19 22.28 -37.65
CA PHE A 73 2.51 22.20 -36.23
C PHE A 73 3.63 23.17 -35.77
N PRO A 74 4.78 23.31 -36.46
CA PRO A 74 5.80 24.30 -36.07
C PRO A 74 5.26 25.74 -36.05
N VAL A 75 4.45 26.12 -37.04
CA VAL A 75 3.82 27.45 -37.11
C VAL A 75 2.80 27.64 -35.98
N PHE A 76 2.06 26.58 -35.64
CA PHE A 76 1.18 26.55 -34.47
C PHE A 76 1.96 26.74 -33.16
N VAL A 77 3.13 26.12 -33.02
CA VAL A 77 4.00 26.31 -31.83
C VAL A 77 4.40 27.77 -31.68
N GLU A 78 4.90 28.40 -32.74
CA GLU A 78 5.26 29.83 -32.72
C GLU A 78 4.06 30.70 -32.34
N PHE A 79 2.91 30.46 -32.97
CA PHE A 79 1.66 31.15 -32.64
C PHE A 79 1.28 31.00 -31.16
N CYS A 80 1.38 29.80 -30.61
CA CYS A 80 1.05 29.54 -29.21
C CYS A 80 2.02 30.22 -28.24
N LEU A 81 3.32 30.22 -28.55
CA LEU A 81 4.34 30.87 -27.74
C LEU A 81 4.19 32.39 -27.71
N GLU A 82 3.63 33.01 -28.75
CA GLU A 82 3.36 34.45 -28.77
C GLU A 82 2.02 34.81 -28.12
N ASN A 83 0.97 34.03 -28.39
CA ASN A 83 -0.42 34.43 -28.08
C ASN A 83 -0.98 33.79 -26.81
N PHE A 84 -0.35 32.75 -26.27
CA PHE A 84 -0.84 32.01 -25.10
C PHE A 84 0.22 31.86 -23.99
N ILE A 85 1.13 32.82 -23.86
CA ILE A 85 2.20 32.82 -22.84
C ILE A 85 1.64 32.55 -21.44
N ASP A 86 0.55 33.23 -21.07
CA ASP A 86 -0.04 33.08 -19.73
C ASP A 86 -0.63 31.69 -19.50
N GLU A 87 -1.29 31.10 -20.50
CA GLU A 87 -1.84 29.74 -20.40
C GLU A 87 -0.73 28.68 -20.34
N ILE A 88 0.30 28.83 -21.18
CA ILE A 88 1.51 27.99 -21.14
C ILE A 88 2.15 28.07 -19.76
N LYS A 89 2.26 29.28 -19.18
CA LYS A 89 2.83 29.49 -17.85
C LYS A 89 1.99 28.82 -16.76
N LYS A 90 0.66 29.02 -16.76
CA LYS A 90 -0.26 28.38 -15.81
C LYS A 90 -0.20 26.85 -15.89
N PHE A 91 -0.27 26.29 -17.10
CA PHE A 91 -0.20 24.85 -17.29
C PHE A 91 1.17 24.29 -16.87
N ARG A 92 2.26 25.01 -17.16
CA ARG A 92 3.60 24.65 -16.68
C ARG A 92 3.70 24.67 -15.16
N GLU A 93 3.14 25.68 -14.49
CA GLU A 93 3.12 25.76 -13.02
C GLU A 93 2.32 24.61 -12.42
N MET A 94 1.15 24.28 -12.99
CA MET A 94 0.34 23.13 -12.59
C MET A 94 1.06 21.80 -12.81
N VAL A 95 1.75 21.61 -13.94
CA VAL A 95 2.55 20.40 -14.19
C VAL A 95 3.67 20.28 -13.17
N LYS A 96 4.33 21.39 -12.81
CA LYS A 96 5.36 21.40 -11.77
C LYS A 96 4.83 21.06 -10.38
N SER A 97 3.64 21.54 -10.01
CA SER A 97 3.05 21.22 -8.70
C SER A 97 2.58 19.77 -8.62
N ALA A 98 2.14 19.19 -9.75
CA ALA A 98 1.71 17.80 -9.85
C ALA A 98 2.85 16.80 -10.16
N ASP A 99 4.10 17.26 -10.31
CA ASP A 99 5.24 16.38 -10.60
C ASP A 99 5.68 15.62 -9.34
N LEU A 100 5.31 14.34 -9.29
CA LEU A 100 5.67 13.43 -8.21
C LEU A 100 6.77 12.43 -8.60
N THR A 101 7.54 12.70 -9.66
CA THR A 101 8.53 11.75 -10.20
C THR A 101 9.75 11.54 -9.31
N LYS A 102 10.05 12.52 -8.43
CA LYS A 102 11.21 12.47 -7.52
C LYS A 102 10.79 12.62 -6.05
N PRO A 103 10.06 11.66 -5.48
CA PRO A 103 9.52 11.78 -4.13
C PRO A 103 10.60 11.85 -3.04
N HIS A 104 11.81 11.33 -3.32
CA HIS A 104 12.94 11.43 -2.40
C HIS A 104 13.42 12.88 -2.18
N THR A 105 13.19 13.80 -3.13
CA THR A 105 13.61 15.21 -2.98
C THR A 105 12.74 16.00 -2.02
N TRP A 106 11.56 15.47 -1.65
CA TRP A 106 10.66 16.12 -0.69
C TRP A 106 11.22 16.12 0.75
N PHE A 107 12.24 15.30 1.02
CA PHE A 107 12.83 15.13 2.35
C PHE A 107 14.31 15.52 2.37
N PRO A 108 14.68 16.77 2.05
CA PRO A 108 16.08 17.18 1.85
C PRO A 108 16.95 16.91 3.08
N PHE A 109 16.41 17.12 4.29
CA PHE A 109 17.13 16.87 5.53
C PHE A 109 17.40 15.39 5.78
N ALA A 110 16.48 14.49 5.40
CA ALA A 110 16.74 13.05 5.47
C ALA A 110 17.78 12.62 4.41
N ARG A 111 17.89 13.34 3.29
CA ARG A 111 18.92 13.11 2.25
C ARG A 111 20.28 13.70 2.61
N ALA A 112 20.32 14.71 3.46
CA ALA A 112 21.57 15.28 3.98
C ALA A 112 22.26 14.36 5.01
N MET A 113 21.53 13.40 5.58
CA MET A 113 22.05 12.43 6.54
C MET A 113 22.48 11.13 5.84
N LYS A 114 23.50 10.48 6.37
CA LYS A 114 23.81 9.09 6.03
C LYS A 114 22.90 8.19 6.83
N ARG A 115 21.96 7.50 6.17
CA ARG A 115 21.04 6.56 6.82
C ARG A 115 21.37 5.14 6.41
N LYS A 116 21.22 4.23 7.35
CA LYS A 116 21.39 2.79 7.14
C LYS A 116 20.04 2.10 7.23
N ILE A 117 19.61 1.46 6.15
CA ILE A 117 18.37 0.70 6.07
C ILE A 117 18.68 -0.76 6.36
N ILE A 118 18.06 -1.32 7.41
CA ILE A 118 18.19 -2.73 7.77
C ILE A 118 16.87 -3.42 7.47
N TYR A 119 16.85 -4.20 6.38
CA TYR A 119 15.66 -4.91 5.95
C TYR A 119 15.58 -6.28 6.61
N HIS A 120 14.63 -6.46 7.51
CA HIS A 120 14.31 -7.73 8.13
C HIS A 120 13.27 -8.49 7.29
N CYS A 121 13.78 -9.28 6.35
CA CYS A 121 12.99 -10.04 5.39
C CYS A 121 12.60 -11.41 5.94
N GLY A 122 11.32 -11.70 6.05
CA GLY A 122 10.86 -13.05 6.38
C GLY A 122 9.35 -13.18 6.51
N PRO A 123 8.83 -14.41 6.59
CA PRO A 123 7.41 -14.65 6.75
C PRO A 123 6.90 -14.14 8.12
N THR A 124 5.60 -14.23 8.36
CA THR A 124 5.05 -14.03 9.70
C THR A 124 5.61 -15.08 10.66
N ASN A 125 5.70 -14.75 11.96
CA ASN A 125 6.22 -15.64 13.01
C ASN A 125 7.69 -16.10 12.81
N SER A 126 8.54 -15.23 12.26
CA SER A 126 9.98 -15.46 12.04
C SER A 126 10.89 -14.68 13.00
N GLY A 127 10.32 -13.83 13.86
CA GLY A 127 11.07 -13.03 14.82
C GLY A 127 11.69 -11.75 14.26
N LYS A 128 11.45 -11.42 12.99
CA LYS A 128 11.95 -10.19 12.34
C LYS A 128 11.72 -8.92 13.19
N THR A 129 10.48 -8.67 13.61
CA THR A 129 10.10 -7.50 14.40
C THR A 129 10.67 -7.54 15.82
N TYR A 130 10.92 -8.74 16.38
CA TYR A 130 11.50 -8.86 17.73
C TYR A 130 12.95 -8.34 17.77
N ASN A 131 13.75 -8.67 16.75
CA ASN A 131 15.14 -8.21 16.66
C ASN A 131 15.21 -6.69 16.43
N ALA A 132 14.34 -6.16 15.56
CA ALA A 132 14.22 -4.71 15.36
C ALA A 132 13.86 -4.02 16.69
N LEU A 133 12.86 -4.55 17.43
CA LEU A 133 12.44 -4.00 18.71
C LEU A 133 13.53 -4.06 19.79
N GLN A 134 14.42 -5.06 19.80
CA GLN A 134 15.56 -5.05 20.75
C GLN A 134 16.44 -3.83 20.48
N ARG A 135 16.83 -3.62 19.23
CA ARG A 135 17.68 -2.49 18.84
C ARG A 135 17.02 -1.14 19.13
N PHE A 136 15.71 -1.03 18.94
CA PHE A 136 14.93 0.16 19.30
C PHE A 136 14.94 0.45 20.81
N MET A 137 14.83 -0.57 21.67
CA MET A 137 14.89 -0.38 23.13
C MET A 137 16.29 -0.02 23.63
N GLU A 138 17.34 -0.40 22.90
CA GLU A 138 18.75 -0.07 23.21
C GLU A 138 19.15 1.35 22.75
N ALA A 139 18.37 1.96 21.85
CA ALA A 139 18.64 3.31 21.35
C ALA A 139 18.33 4.39 22.38
N GLU A 140 18.97 5.56 22.29
CA GLU A 140 18.67 6.68 23.19
C GLU A 140 17.35 7.34 22.81
N LYS A 141 17.08 7.50 21.50
CA LYS A 141 15.85 8.04 20.95
C LYS A 141 15.37 7.20 19.76
N GLY A 142 14.11 6.77 19.78
CA GLY A 142 13.59 5.87 18.76
C GLY A 142 12.13 6.11 18.38
N ILE A 143 11.77 5.71 17.16
CA ILE A 143 10.39 5.71 16.68
C ILE A 143 9.98 4.35 16.11
N TYR A 144 8.83 3.84 16.52
CA TYR A 144 8.21 2.64 15.99
C TYR A 144 6.95 3.01 15.19
N CYS A 145 6.97 2.75 13.89
CA CYS A 145 5.89 3.02 12.96
C CYS A 145 5.09 1.75 12.67
N SER A 146 3.85 1.74 13.14
CA SER A 146 2.95 0.61 13.10
C SER A 146 1.91 0.71 11.96
N PRO A 147 1.54 -0.41 11.29
CA PRO A 147 0.38 -0.46 10.39
C PRO A 147 -0.96 -0.27 11.10
N LEU A 148 -1.03 -0.57 12.40
CA LEU A 148 -2.28 -0.66 13.16
C LEU A 148 -2.14 -0.02 14.53
N ARG A 149 -3.24 0.60 14.99
CA ARG A 149 -3.33 1.16 16.35
C ARG A 149 -3.04 0.11 17.42
N LEU A 150 -3.58 -1.10 17.29
CA LEU A 150 -3.36 -2.20 18.24
C LEU A 150 -1.89 -2.56 18.41
N LEU A 151 -1.12 -2.60 17.33
CA LEU A 151 0.31 -2.89 17.38
C LEU A 151 1.12 -1.75 18.00
N ALA A 152 0.75 -0.50 17.74
CA ALA A 152 1.38 0.64 18.39
C ALA A 152 1.16 0.59 19.91
N MET A 153 -0.06 0.26 20.35
CA MET A 153 -0.39 0.07 21.77
C MET A 153 0.37 -1.12 22.38
N GLU A 154 0.44 -2.26 21.67
CA GLU A 154 1.19 -3.45 22.15
C GLU A 154 2.68 -3.12 22.37
N VAL A 155 3.30 -2.42 21.42
CA VAL A 155 4.70 -2.00 21.54
C VAL A 155 4.86 -0.98 22.66
N PHE A 156 3.98 0.03 22.75
CA PHE A 156 3.98 0.99 23.85
C PHE A 156 3.94 0.31 25.22
N ASP A 157 3.00 -0.61 25.45
CA ASP A 157 2.87 -1.31 26.72
C ASP A 157 4.09 -2.18 27.03
N LYS A 158 4.57 -2.92 26.02
CA LYS A 158 5.71 -3.84 26.15
C LYS A 158 7.02 -3.11 26.45
N VAL A 159 7.25 -1.97 25.81
CA VAL A 159 8.47 -1.17 25.95
C VAL A 159 8.49 -0.46 27.30
N ASN A 160 7.36 0.13 27.72
CA ASN A 160 7.24 0.74 29.05
C ASN A 160 7.35 -0.32 30.17
N ALA A 161 6.77 -1.51 30.00
CA ALA A 161 6.91 -2.61 30.96
C ALA A 161 8.36 -3.10 31.13
N LYS A 162 9.24 -2.81 30.16
CA LYS A 162 10.67 -3.10 30.21
C LYS A 162 11.52 -1.93 30.74
N GLY A 163 10.89 -0.84 31.17
CA GLY A 163 11.56 0.32 31.77
C GLY A 163 12.03 1.38 30.76
N VAL A 164 11.66 1.29 29.49
CA VAL A 164 11.97 2.31 28.48
C VAL A 164 10.76 3.23 28.32
N TYR A 165 10.92 4.51 28.65
CA TYR A 165 9.84 5.50 28.56
C TYR A 165 9.46 5.77 27.11
N CYS A 166 8.29 5.29 26.71
CA CYS A 166 7.78 5.39 25.35
C CYS A 166 6.42 6.09 25.34
N SER A 167 6.24 7.10 24.50
CA SER A 167 4.93 7.72 24.22
C SER A 167 4.15 6.94 23.17
N LEU A 168 2.82 7.09 23.14
CA LEU A 168 1.92 6.50 22.13
C LEU A 168 1.26 7.60 21.31
N LEU A 169 1.48 7.60 20.00
CA LEU A 169 0.89 8.59 19.08
C LEU A 169 0.09 7.92 17.96
N THR A 170 -1.23 8.07 18.00
CA THR A 170 -2.14 7.56 16.97
C THR A 170 -3.04 8.68 16.48
N GLY A 171 -3.81 8.44 15.41
CA GLY A 171 -4.74 9.45 14.89
C GLY A 171 -5.83 9.86 15.89
N GLN A 172 -6.21 8.95 16.80
CA GLN A 172 -7.30 9.15 17.76
C GLN A 172 -6.82 9.40 19.20
N GLU A 173 -5.66 8.87 19.56
CA GLU A 173 -5.13 8.89 20.93
C GLU A 173 -3.67 9.34 20.93
N LYS A 174 -3.34 10.26 21.83
CA LYS A 174 -1.99 10.75 22.06
C LYS A 174 -1.71 10.67 23.57
N ASN A 175 -0.86 9.74 23.95
CA ASN A 175 -0.42 9.55 25.33
C ASN A 175 1.06 9.92 25.43
N TYR A 176 1.34 11.07 26.03
CA TYR A 176 2.70 11.57 26.22
C TYR A 176 3.21 11.15 27.59
N ILE A 177 4.25 10.31 27.59
CA ILE A 177 4.99 9.96 28.80
C ILE A 177 6.06 11.03 29.04
N PRO A 178 6.09 11.69 30.21
CA PRO A 178 7.12 12.67 30.53
C PRO A 178 8.53 12.10 30.35
N PHE A 179 9.42 12.90 29.75
CA PHE A 179 10.82 12.53 29.49
C PHE A 179 11.01 11.29 28.59
N SER A 180 9.98 10.88 27.84
CA SER A 180 10.12 9.80 26.86
C SER A 180 10.95 10.22 25.66
N ASN A 181 11.93 9.39 25.33
CA ASN A 181 12.72 9.52 24.11
C ASN A 181 12.25 8.53 23.03
N HIS A 182 11.35 7.61 23.39
CA HIS A 182 10.78 6.63 22.46
C HIS A 182 9.35 6.97 22.12
N VAL A 183 8.95 6.68 20.88
CA VAL A 183 7.59 6.89 20.40
C VAL A 183 7.12 5.65 19.66
N ALA A 184 5.99 5.09 20.07
CA ALA A 184 5.24 4.12 19.29
C ALA A 184 4.07 4.83 18.61
N CYS A 185 3.98 4.75 17.29
CA CYS A 185 2.96 5.46 16.54
C CYS A 185 2.35 4.63 15.41
N THR A 186 1.20 5.04 14.91
CA THR A 186 0.76 4.61 13.57
C THR A 186 1.65 5.27 12.52
N VAL A 187 1.94 4.57 11.41
CA VAL A 187 2.87 5.05 10.37
C VAL A 187 2.48 6.42 9.82
N GLU A 188 1.18 6.72 9.73
CA GLU A 188 0.66 8.03 9.29
C GLU A 188 1.07 9.17 10.23
N MET A 189 1.24 8.88 11.51
CA MET A 189 1.59 9.84 12.55
C MET A 189 3.11 10.03 12.72
N ALA A 190 3.92 9.33 11.93
CA ALA A 190 5.36 9.40 12.02
C ALA A 190 5.87 10.83 11.74
N SER A 191 6.70 11.37 12.63
CA SER A 191 7.33 12.68 12.45
C SER A 191 8.54 12.55 11.54
N THR A 192 8.54 13.27 10.42
CA THR A 192 9.70 13.40 9.52
C THR A 192 10.55 14.63 9.87
N GLN A 193 10.24 15.32 10.98
CA GLN A 193 10.97 16.53 11.39
C GLN A 193 11.98 16.25 12.50
N GLU A 194 11.65 15.32 13.40
CA GLU A 194 12.47 14.90 14.52
C GLU A 194 13.65 14.02 14.08
N LEU A 195 14.77 14.13 14.80
CA LEU A 195 15.91 13.22 14.69
C LEU A 195 15.71 12.02 15.62
N TYR A 196 16.10 10.83 15.16
CA TYR A 196 16.06 9.57 15.90
C TYR A 196 17.35 8.79 15.69
N ASP A 197 17.75 7.95 16.63
CA ASP A 197 18.88 7.04 16.40
C ASP A 197 18.40 5.79 15.65
N VAL A 198 17.22 5.29 16.06
CA VAL A 198 16.62 4.07 15.51
C VAL A 198 15.16 4.32 15.15
N ALA A 199 14.79 4.04 13.90
CA ALA A 199 13.42 3.95 13.46
C ALA A 199 13.05 2.52 13.09
N ILE A 200 11.82 2.09 13.38
CA ILE A 200 11.25 0.83 12.90
C ILE A 200 10.05 1.14 12.02
N ILE A 201 10.01 0.57 10.82
CA ILE A 201 8.82 0.56 9.95
C ILE A 201 8.34 -0.88 9.86
N ASP A 202 7.20 -1.19 10.49
CA ASP A 202 6.63 -2.53 10.48
C ASP A 202 5.67 -2.75 9.30
N GLU A 203 5.58 -4.01 8.87
CA GLU A 203 4.77 -4.47 7.72
C GLU A 203 4.97 -3.60 6.47
N ILE A 204 6.22 -3.40 6.03
CA ILE A 204 6.57 -2.51 4.91
C ILE A 204 5.85 -2.82 3.60
N GLN A 205 5.43 -4.08 3.38
CA GLN A 205 4.67 -4.46 2.21
C GLN A 205 3.34 -3.69 2.09
N MET A 206 2.83 -3.10 3.18
CA MET A 206 1.68 -2.20 3.14
C MET A 206 1.93 -0.91 2.34
N MET A 207 3.17 -0.62 1.92
CA MET A 207 3.48 0.47 0.97
C MET A 207 2.78 0.30 -0.38
N THR A 208 2.29 -0.89 -0.69
CA THR A 208 1.58 -1.21 -1.93
C THR A 208 0.07 -1.03 -1.80
N ASP A 209 -0.42 -0.71 -0.60
CA ASP A 209 -1.83 -0.45 -0.35
C ASP A 209 -2.28 0.81 -1.12
N PRO A 210 -3.39 0.75 -1.87
CA PRO A 210 -3.83 1.84 -2.74
C PRO A 210 -4.29 3.08 -1.97
N TYR A 211 -4.66 2.96 -0.69
CA TYR A 211 -5.20 4.06 0.11
C TYR A 211 -4.20 4.56 1.15
N ARG A 212 -3.43 3.67 1.77
CA ARG A 212 -2.54 3.96 2.89
C ARG A 212 -1.07 3.83 2.55
N GLY A 213 -0.71 3.22 1.42
CA GLY A 213 0.68 2.90 1.07
C GLY A 213 1.62 4.11 1.05
N TYR A 214 1.08 5.29 0.76
CA TYR A 214 1.83 6.55 0.82
C TYR A 214 2.50 6.81 2.18
N ALA A 215 1.90 6.35 3.28
CA ALA A 215 2.42 6.60 4.62
C ALA A 215 3.74 5.85 4.85
N TRP A 216 3.86 4.62 4.35
CA TRP A 216 5.11 3.86 4.37
C TRP A 216 6.16 4.47 3.47
N THR A 217 5.78 4.88 2.26
CA THR A 217 6.70 5.56 1.34
C THR A 217 7.23 6.85 1.96
N ARG A 218 6.37 7.65 2.61
CA ARG A 218 6.75 8.85 3.37
C ARG A 218 7.68 8.52 4.54
N ALA A 219 7.38 7.49 5.32
CA ALA A 219 8.21 7.09 6.45
C ALA A 219 9.62 6.66 5.99
N LEU A 220 9.69 5.80 4.96
CA LEU A 220 10.95 5.30 4.42
C LEU A 220 11.83 6.42 3.84
N LEU A 221 11.22 7.34 3.08
CA LEU A 221 11.95 8.45 2.45
C LEU A 221 12.27 9.59 3.44
N GLY A 222 11.40 9.82 4.42
CA GLY A 222 11.40 11.05 5.22
C GLY A 222 11.87 10.94 6.65
N LEU A 223 11.94 9.74 7.24
CA LEU A 223 12.44 9.60 8.62
C LEU A 223 13.93 9.98 8.69
N LYS A 224 14.24 10.88 9.62
CA LYS A 224 15.61 11.32 9.91
C LYS A 224 16.17 10.44 11.02
N ALA A 225 16.59 9.23 10.65
CA ALA A 225 17.18 8.29 11.60
C ALA A 225 18.49 7.70 11.06
N ASP A 226 19.43 7.44 11.96
CA ASP A 226 20.72 6.84 11.63
C ASP A 226 20.54 5.39 11.16
N GLU A 227 19.75 4.60 11.89
CA GLU A 227 19.35 3.24 11.52
C GLU A 227 17.83 3.13 11.33
N ILE A 228 17.38 2.71 10.14
CA ILE A 228 15.97 2.45 9.82
C ILE A 228 15.77 0.95 9.62
N HIS A 229 15.14 0.30 10.59
CA HIS A 229 14.78 -1.10 10.56
C HIS A 229 13.43 -1.29 9.87
N VAL A 230 13.44 -1.99 8.75
CA VAL A 230 12.25 -2.24 7.94
C VAL A 230 11.86 -3.70 8.09
N CYS A 231 10.65 -3.99 8.59
CA CYS A 231 10.18 -5.37 8.78
C CYS A 231 9.11 -5.70 7.76
N GLY A 232 9.28 -6.80 7.02
CA GLY A 232 8.29 -7.22 6.04
C GLY A 232 8.58 -8.58 5.40
N ASP A 233 7.77 -8.92 4.42
CA ASP A 233 7.95 -10.09 3.56
C ASP A 233 8.79 -9.72 2.30
N PRO A 234 9.24 -10.68 1.48
CA PRO A 234 10.14 -10.38 0.36
C PRO A 234 9.50 -9.63 -0.82
N SER A 235 8.17 -9.45 -0.87
CA SER A 235 7.45 -8.91 -2.04
C SER A 235 7.88 -7.50 -2.47
N VAL A 236 8.29 -6.67 -1.52
CA VAL A 236 8.68 -5.27 -1.74
C VAL A 236 10.19 -5.01 -1.63
N LEU A 237 10.98 -6.06 -1.41
CA LEU A 237 12.43 -5.92 -1.20
C LEU A 237 13.13 -5.27 -2.40
N ASP A 238 12.75 -5.65 -3.62
CA ASP A 238 13.34 -5.08 -4.84
C ASP A 238 13.03 -3.59 -5.01
N ILE A 239 11.83 -3.16 -4.64
CA ILE A 239 11.47 -1.73 -4.64
C ILE A 239 12.28 -0.99 -3.59
N VAL A 240 12.42 -1.53 -2.38
CA VAL A 240 13.22 -0.89 -1.34
C VAL A 240 14.69 -0.81 -1.75
N ARG A 241 15.23 -1.84 -2.42
CA ARG A 241 16.58 -1.82 -3.00
C ARG A 241 16.75 -0.69 -4.01
N LYS A 242 15.78 -0.52 -4.92
CA LYS A 242 15.77 0.58 -5.88
C LYS A 242 15.67 1.95 -5.19
N ILE A 243 14.80 2.09 -4.20
CA ILE A 243 14.68 3.33 -3.42
C ILE A 243 16.01 3.68 -2.75
N CYS A 244 16.68 2.71 -2.11
CA CYS A 244 17.97 2.93 -1.46
C CYS A 244 19.07 3.32 -2.45
N GLN A 245 19.06 2.74 -3.66
CA GLN A 245 19.98 3.13 -4.74
C GLN A 245 19.74 4.57 -5.21
N ASP A 246 18.49 4.95 -5.45
CA ASP A 246 18.12 6.30 -5.89
C ASP A 246 18.43 7.35 -4.82
N THR A 247 18.42 6.97 -3.55
CA THR A 247 18.66 7.87 -2.42
C THR A 247 20.09 7.89 -1.90
N GLY A 248 20.90 6.88 -2.22
CA GLY A 248 22.23 6.68 -1.64
C GLY A 248 22.22 6.15 -0.20
N ASP A 249 21.11 5.58 0.28
CA ASP A 249 21.06 4.95 1.60
C ASP A 249 21.75 3.56 1.59
N GLU A 250 22.41 3.18 2.68
CA GLU A 250 23.08 1.87 2.80
C GLU A 250 22.06 0.78 3.17
N LEU A 251 21.89 -0.25 2.33
CA LEU A 251 20.94 -1.35 2.57
C LEU A 251 21.62 -2.62 3.11
N HIS A 252 21.12 -3.12 4.25
CA HIS A 252 21.51 -4.39 4.87
C HIS A 252 20.33 -5.35 4.92
N GLU A 253 20.40 -6.45 4.18
CA GLU A 253 19.34 -7.46 4.12
C GLU A 253 19.59 -8.55 5.18
N LYS A 254 18.61 -8.78 6.06
CA LYS A 254 18.61 -9.86 7.06
C LYS A 254 17.45 -10.80 6.77
N HIS A 255 17.76 -12.05 6.44
CA HIS A 255 16.75 -13.07 6.14
C HIS A 255 16.38 -13.87 7.38
N TYR A 256 15.08 -14.12 7.53
CA TYR A 256 14.49 -14.83 8.65
C TYR A 256 13.61 -15.97 8.15
N GLU A 257 13.76 -17.12 8.77
CA GLU A 257 12.88 -18.28 8.56
C GLU A 257 11.86 -18.38 9.69
N ARG A 258 10.79 -19.15 9.46
CA ARG A 258 9.74 -19.34 10.45
C ARG A 258 10.26 -20.20 11.61
N PHE A 259 9.95 -19.83 12.85
CA PHE A 259 10.41 -20.59 14.03
C PHE A 259 9.82 -22.00 14.13
N LYS A 260 8.58 -22.17 13.67
CA LYS A 260 7.82 -23.42 13.72
C LYS A 260 7.22 -23.68 12.34
N PRO A 261 7.27 -24.93 11.83
CA PRO A 261 6.71 -25.25 10.53
C PRO A 261 5.19 -25.03 10.53
N LEU A 262 4.66 -24.68 9.36
CA LEU A 262 3.22 -24.67 9.09
C LEU A 262 2.89 -25.90 8.28
N VAL A 263 2.03 -26.74 8.81
CA VAL A 263 1.60 -27.97 8.17
C VAL A 263 0.16 -27.80 7.71
N VAL A 264 -0.10 -28.09 6.43
CA VAL A 264 -1.46 -28.18 5.90
C VAL A 264 -2.01 -29.56 6.23
N GLU A 265 -3.14 -29.63 6.93
CA GLU A 265 -3.77 -30.93 7.21
C GLU A 265 -4.39 -31.50 5.95
N ALA A 266 -4.13 -32.79 5.68
CA ALA A 266 -4.71 -33.50 4.54
C ALA A 266 -6.22 -33.76 4.70
N LYS A 267 -6.75 -33.66 5.93
CA LYS A 267 -8.17 -33.81 6.22
C LYS A 267 -8.77 -32.44 6.54
N THR A 268 -9.82 -32.08 5.80
CA THR A 268 -10.67 -30.94 6.12
C THR A 268 -11.66 -31.31 7.22
N LEU A 269 -12.43 -30.33 7.69
CA LEU A 269 -13.53 -30.59 8.63
C LEU A 269 -14.75 -31.23 7.94
N LEU A 270 -14.72 -31.42 6.61
CA LEU A 270 -15.81 -31.99 5.80
C LEU A 270 -17.15 -31.27 6.03
N GLY A 271 -17.11 -29.95 6.28
CA GLY A 271 -18.29 -29.16 6.63
C GLY A 271 -18.84 -29.40 8.04
N ASN A 272 -18.24 -30.29 8.84
CA ASN A 272 -18.69 -30.56 10.20
C ASN A 272 -17.87 -29.77 11.23
N LEU A 273 -18.51 -28.73 11.77
CA LEU A 273 -17.96 -27.88 12.84
C LEU A 273 -17.84 -28.61 14.20
N GLU A 274 -18.40 -29.80 14.36
CA GLU A 274 -18.23 -30.63 15.57
C GLU A 274 -16.78 -31.10 15.76
N ASN A 275 -15.98 -31.13 14.69
CA ASN A 275 -14.58 -31.53 14.71
C ASN A 275 -13.61 -30.42 15.18
N ILE A 276 -14.17 -29.30 15.65
CA ILE A 276 -13.41 -28.19 16.21
C ILE A 276 -12.80 -28.60 17.55
N LYS A 277 -11.60 -28.09 17.81
CA LYS A 277 -10.81 -28.37 19.01
C LYS A 277 -10.37 -27.07 19.65
N SER A 278 -10.05 -27.13 20.94
CA SER A 278 -9.44 -26.03 21.67
C SER A 278 -8.15 -25.55 20.98
N GLY A 279 -8.06 -24.24 20.78
CA GLY A 279 -6.99 -23.56 20.04
C GLY A 279 -7.24 -23.40 18.54
N ASP A 280 -8.40 -23.82 18.02
CA ASP A 280 -8.79 -23.58 16.63
C ASP A 280 -9.22 -22.13 16.42
N CYS A 281 -8.86 -21.59 15.26
CA CYS A 281 -9.29 -20.28 14.77
C CYS A 281 -10.00 -20.46 13.42
N VAL A 282 -11.32 -20.27 13.40
CA VAL A 282 -12.11 -20.28 12.16
C VAL A 282 -12.15 -18.89 11.55
N VAL A 283 -11.67 -18.77 10.31
CA VAL A 283 -11.58 -17.52 9.58
C VAL A 283 -12.70 -17.42 8.56
N ALA A 284 -13.51 -16.39 8.66
CA ALA A 284 -14.62 -16.10 7.76
C ALA A 284 -14.54 -14.65 7.23
N PHE A 285 -14.99 -14.43 6.00
CA PHE A 285 -14.77 -13.16 5.30
C PHE A 285 -15.97 -12.20 5.36
N SER A 286 -17.09 -12.63 5.94
CA SER A 286 -18.24 -11.75 6.21
C SER A 286 -18.60 -11.72 7.71
N ARG A 287 -19.08 -10.57 8.18
CA ARG A 287 -19.57 -10.43 9.56
C ARG A 287 -20.72 -11.41 9.84
N ARG A 288 -21.55 -11.68 8.84
CA ARG A 288 -22.67 -12.62 8.94
C ARG A 288 -22.16 -14.05 9.18
N GLU A 289 -21.23 -14.52 8.35
CA GLU A 289 -20.61 -15.85 8.51
C GLU A 289 -19.94 -16.00 9.88
N ILE A 290 -19.25 -14.97 10.38
CA ILE A 290 -18.62 -15.01 11.71
C ILE A 290 -19.63 -15.34 12.81
N PHE A 291 -20.80 -14.72 12.80
CA PHE A 291 -21.83 -15.00 13.80
C PHE A 291 -22.55 -16.33 13.54
N GLU A 292 -22.77 -16.72 12.28
CA GLU A 292 -23.35 -18.02 11.93
C GLU A 292 -22.45 -19.18 12.39
N VAL A 293 -21.15 -19.10 12.10
CA VAL A 293 -20.15 -20.08 12.55
C VAL A 293 -20.07 -20.10 14.07
N LYS A 294 -20.02 -18.94 14.74
CA LYS A 294 -20.00 -18.86 16.21
C LYS A 294 -21.20 -19.59 16.82
N LEU A 295 -22.41 -19.28 16.35
CA LEU A 295 -23.64 -19.90 16.83
C LEU A 295 -23.67 -21.40 16.55
N ALA A 296 -23.18 -21.83 15.39
CA ALA A 296 -23.09 -23.24 15.04
C ALA A 296 -22.13 -24.00 15.96
N ILE A 297 -20.97 -23.44 16.29
CA ILE A 297 -20.00 -24.05 17.20
C ILE A 297 -20.59 -24.16 18.60
N GLU A 298 -21.11 -23.07 19.16
CA GLU A 298 -21.67 -23.06 20.53
C GLU A 298 -22.92 -23.94 20.66
N LYS A 299 -23.63 -24.23 19.56
CA LYS A 299 -24.81 -25.10 19.54
C LYS A 299 -24.47 -26.58 19.43
N HIS A 300 -23.50 -26.95 18.59
CA HIS A 300 -23.17 -28.36 18.30
C HIS A 300 -21.98 -28.88 19.12
N THR A 301 -21.23 -27.99 19.78
CA THR A 301 -20.10 -28.35 20.62
C THR A 301 -20.22 -27.70 22.00
N ASN A 302 -19.43 -28.19 22.96
CA ASN A 302 -19.34 -27.58 24.29
C ASN A 302 -18.33 -26.41 24.35
N HIS A 303 -17.79 -25.97 23.20
CA HIS A 303 -16.78 -24.93 23.12
C HIS A 303 -17.42 -23.53 23.12
N LYS A 304 -16.78 -22.57 23.80
CA LYS A 304 -17.17 -21.16 23.75
C LYS A 304 -16.27 -20.39 22.81
N CYS A 305 -16.88 -19.53 22.00
CA CYS A 305 -16.18 -18.83 20.93
C CYS A 305 -15.91 -17.36 21.28
N CYS A 306 -14.65 -16.95 21.18
CA CYS A 306 -14.27 -15.55 21.05
C CYS A 306 -14.51 -15.06 19.62
N VAL A 307 -14.82 -13.77 19.46
CA VAL A 307 -15.10 -13.18 18.15
C VAL A 307 -14.24 -11.96 17.88
N ILE A 308 -13.56 -11.94 16.72
CA ILE A 308 -12.71 -10.82 16.30
C ILE A 308 -12.96 -10.45 14.84
N TYR A 309 -13.42 -9.23 14.59
CA TYR A 309 -13.57 -8.68 13.22
C TYR A 309 -13.10 -7.23 13.15
N GLY A 310 -12.80 -6.73 11.96
CA GLY A 310 -12.10 -5.45 11.76
C GLY A 310 -12.77 -4.22 12.37
N ALA A 311 -14.11 -4.13 12.32
CA ALA A 311 -14.88 -3.01 12.87
C ALA A 311 -14.99 -3.01 14.41
N LEU A 312 -14.53 -4.07 15.08
CA LEU A 312 -14.58 -4.15 16.54
C LEU A 312 -13.60 -3.15 17.17
N PRO A 313 -14.01 -2.40 18.23
CA PRO A 313 -13.11 -1.51 18.95
C PRO A 313 -11.82 -2.22 19.39
N PRO A 314 -10.64 -1.58 19.31
CA PRO A 314 -9.37 -2.16 19.73
C PRO A 314 -9.35 -2.69 21.15
N GLU A 315 -10.01 -2.00 22.08
CA GLU A 315 -10.11 -2.40 23.48
C GLU A 315 -10.84 -3.75 23.58
N THR A 316 -11.96 -3.91 22.86
CA THR A 316 -12.70 -5.17 22.79
C THR A 316 -11.90 -6.26 22.07
N ARG A 317 -11.17 -5.93 21.00
CA ARG A 317 -10.30 -6.91 20.30
C ARG A 317 -9.22 -7.44 21.22
N ARG A 318 -8.60 -6.57 22.01
CA ARG A 318 -7.58 -6.93 23.00
C ARG A 318 -8.19 -7.80 24.10
N GLN A 319 -9.37 -7.45 24.61
CA GLN A 319 -10.08 -8.27 25.59
C GLN A 319 -10.40 -9.66 25.05
N GLN A 320 -10.97 -9.77 23.84
CA GLN A 320 -11.26 -11.06 23.19
C GLN A 320 -9.99 -11.88 22.95
N ALA A 321 -8.89 -11.24 22.53
CA ALA A 321 -7.60 -11.90 22.38
C ALA A 321 -7.05 -12.42 23.72
N ASN A 322 -7.16 -11.64 24.79
CA ASN A 322 -6.74 -12.05 26.13
C ASN A 322 -7.59 -13.22 26.65
N LEU A 323 -8.91 -13.19 26.44
CA LEU A 323 -9.82 -14.28 26.83
C LEU A 323 -9.46 -15.59 26.12
N PHE A 324 -9.16 -15.53 24.81
CA PHE A 324 -8.74 -16.68 24.02
C PHE A 324 -7.34 -17.20 24.41
N ASN A 325 -6.44 -16.31 24.82
CA ASN A 325 -5.06 -16.69 25.16
C ASN A 325 -4.94 -17.28 26.58
N ASP A 326 -5.90 -17.04 27.46
CA ASP A 326 -5.90 -17.53 28.84
C ASP A 326 -6.31 -19.01 28.89
N PRO A 327 -5.40 -19.93 29.26
CA PRO A 327 -5.71 -21.35 29.33
C PRO A 327 -6.68 -21.73 30.45
N ASN A 328 -6.93 -20.82 31.41
CA ASN A 328 -7.81 -21.08 32.56
C ASN A 328 -9.26 -20.64 32.32
N ASN A 329 -9.60 -20.23 31.10
CA ASN A 329 -10.92 -19.72 30.76
C ASN A 329 -11.73 -20.74 29.93
N GLU A 330 -13.04 -20.53 29.85
CA GLU A 330 -13.97 -21.36 29.09
C GLU A 330 -13.96 -21.06 27.58
N TYR A 331 -13.32 -19.96 27.16
CA TYR A 331 -13.24 -19.52 25.77
C TYR A 331 -12.01 -20.09 25.07
N ASP A 332 -12.18 -21.18 24.33
CA ASP A 332 -11.07 -21.95 23.77
C ASP A 332 -11.05 -22.00 22.24
N VAL A 333 -12.06 -21.41 21.58
CA VAL A 333 -12.14 -21.31 20.12
C VAL A 333 -12.24 -19.85 19.70
N LEU A 334 -11.60 -19.49 18.57
CA LEU A 334 -11.67 -18.15 17.99
C LEU A 334 -12.41 -18.19 16.65
N VAL A 335 -13.39 -17.30 16.46
CA VAL A 335 -13.99 -17.05 15.14
C VAL A 335 -13.64 -15.63 14.72
N ALA A 336 -13.01 -15.47 13.57
CA ALA A 336 -12.47 -14.18 13.19
C ALA A 336 -12.52 -13.84 11.70
N SER A 337 -12.38 -12.56 11.39
CA SER A 337 -12.14 -12.10 10.02
C SER A 337 -10.65 -12.11 9.68
N ASP A 338 -10.32 -11.77 8.44
CA ASP A 338 -8.97 -11.43 8.00
C ASP A 338 -8.20 -10.41 8.87
N ALA A 339 -8.89 -9.70 9.77
CA ALA A 339 -8.31 -8.83 10.77
C ALA A 339 -7.32 -9.54 11.71
N VAL A 340 -7.37 -10.87 11.86
CA VAL A 340 -6.35 -11.61 12.63
C VAL A 340 -5.02 -11.75 11.91
N GLY A 341 -5.00 -11.52 10.60
CA GLY A 341 -3.79 -11.53 9.79
C GLY A 341 -2.76 -10.52 10.28
N MET A 342 -3.18 -9.47 11.01
CA MET A 342 -2.31 -8.40 11.52
C MET A 342 -2.67 -7.99 12.95
N GLY A 343 -1.65 -7.70 13.74
CA GLY A 343 -1.79 -6.85 14.93
C GLY A 343 -2.49 -7.36 16.18
N LEU A 344 -2.59 -8.68 16.35
CA LEU A 344 -2.84 -9.30 17.64
C LEU A 344 -1.87 -10.47 17.86
N ASN A 345 -1.43 -10.63 19.10
CA ASN A 345 -0.72 -11.83 19.53
C ASN A 345 -1.75 -12.87 20.01
N LEU A 346 -1.97 -13.91 19.20
CA LEU A 346 -2.98 -14.94 19.44
C LEU A 346 -2.31 -16.32 19.50
N ASN A 347 -2.71 -17.14 20.48
CA ASN A 347 -2.20 -18.47 20.69
C ASN A 347 -2.93 -19.53 19.85
N ILE A 348 -2.89 -19.39 18.53
CA ILE A 348 -3.64 -20.25 17.60
C ILE A 348 -2.88 -21.55 17.32
N ARG A 349 -3.54 -22.70 17.53
CA ARG A 349 -3.04 -24.02 17.12
C ARG A 349 -3.25 -24.25 15.64
N ARG A 350 -4.50 -24.09 15.19
CA ARG A 350 -4.96 -24.44 13.84
C ARG A 350 -5.81 -23.33 13.26
N VAL A 351 -5.48 -22.90 12.06
CA VAL A 351 -6.30 -21.97 11.29
C VAL A 351 -7.19 -22.76 10.35
N ILE A 352 -8.49 -22.49 10.38
CA ILE A 352 -9.49 -23.13 9.53
C ILE A 352 -10.13 -22.05 8.67
N PHE A 353 -9.96 -22.10 7.35
CA PHE A 353 -10.67 -21.20 6.45
C PHE A 353 -12.10 -21.72 6.23
N ASN A 354 -13.10 -20.90 6.59
CA ASN A 354 -14.51 -21.21 6.38
C ASN A 354 -14.85 -21.26 4.88
N SER A 355 -14.32 -20.30 4.13
CA SER A 355 -14.32 -20.23 2.67
C SER A 355 -13.03 -19.54 2.23
N LEU A 356 -12.60 -19.74 0.98
CA LEU A 356 -11.47 -18.99 0.39
C LEU A 356 -11.92 -17.96 -0.65
N SER A 357 -13.15 -17.48 -0.51
CA SER A 357 -13.76 -16.48 -1.37
C SER A 357 -14.26 -15.29 -0.55
N LYS A 358 -13.98 -14.07 -1.04
CA LYS A 358 -14.33 -12.82 -0.36
C LYS A 358 -15.12 -11.90 -1.30
N TYR A 359 -16.14 -11.24 -0.73
CA TYR A 359 -16.88 -10.19 -1.43
C TYR A 359 -16.14 -8.86 -1.33
N ASN A 360 -15.75 -8.29 -2.48
CA ASN A 360 -15.01 -7.03 -2.55
C ASN A 360 -15.90 -5.79 -2.77
N GLY A 361 -17.21 -5.89 -2.60
CA GLY A 361 -18.16 -4.80 -2.86
C GLY A 361 -18.93 -4.96 -4.17
N ASP A 362 -18.31 -5.61 -5.16
CA ASP A 362 -18.91 -5.86 -6.49
C ASP A 362 -19.13 -7.35 -6.78
N LYS A 363 -18.10 -8.17 -6.55
CA LYS A 363 -18.11 -9.61 -6.87
C LYS A 363 -17.43 -10.41 -5.77
N ILE A 364 -17.77 -11.70 -5.73
CA ILE A 364 -17.06 -12.70 -4.94
C ILE A 364 -15.81 -13.09 -5.72
N LEU A 365 -14.64 -12.89 -5.11
CA LEU A 365 -13.33 -13.19 -5.69
C LEU A 365 -12.53 -14.08 -4.74
N PRO A 366 -11.64 -14.94 -5.27
CA PRO A 366 -10.77 -15.74 -4.43
C PRO A 366 -9.82 -14.86 -3.62
N VAL A 367 -9.52 -15.28 -2.40
CA VAL A 367 -8.64 -14.55 -1.47
C VAL A 367 -7.20 -14.61 -1.99
N PRO A 368 -6.47 -13.47 -2.10
CA PRO A 368 -5.10 -13.46 -2.60
C PRO A 368 -4.14 -14.32 -1.76
N ALA A 369 -3.17 -14.97 -2.42
CA ALA A 369 -2.20 -15.86 -1.76
C ALA A 369 -1.42 -15.16 -0.64
N SER A 370 -1.09 -13.88 -0.78
CA SER A 370 -0.43 -13.07 0.26
C SER A 370 -1.26 -12.99 1.54
N GLN A 371 -2.58 -12.75 1.41
CA GLN A 371 -3.51 -12.69 2.52
C GLN A 371 -3.70 -14.06 3.18
N VAL A 372 -3.81 -15.13 2.37
CA VAL A 372 -3.89 -16.52 2.87
C VAL A 372 -2.65 -16.88 3.69
N LYS A 373 -1.44 -16.62 3.18
CA LYS A 373 -0.18 -16.84 3.89
C LYS A 373 -0.10 -16.04 5.19
N GLN A 374 -0.57 -14.79 5.19
CA GLN A 374 -0.54 -13.93 6.36
C GLN A 374 -1.46 -14.46 7.48
N ILE A 375 -2.66 -14.92 7.12
CA ILE A 375 -3.64 -15.50 8.05
C ILE A 375 -3.17 -16.87 8.55
N ALA A 376 -2.84 -17.80 7.65
CA ALA A 376 -2.35 -19.13 8.01
C ALA A 376 -1.04 -19.06 8.83
N GLY A 377 -0.23 -18.04 8.57
CA GLY A 377 0.98 -17.73 9.33
C GLY A 377 0.78 -17.37 10.80
N ARG A 378 -0.46 -17.13 11.24
CA ARG A 378 -0.80 -16.88 12.64
C ARG A 378 -0.85 -18.16 13.49
N ALA A 379 -0.94 -19.34 12.87
CA ALA A 379 -0.85 -20.61 13.58
C ALA A 379 0.57 -20.88 14.11
N GLY A 380 0.68 -21.42 15.33
CA GLY A 380 1.95 -21.87 15.91
C GLY A 380 2.92 -20.75 16.22
N ARG A 381 2.45 -19.62 16.76
CA ARG A 381 3.33 -18.49 17.16
C ARG A 381 4.35 -18.88 18.23
N ARG A 382 5.49 -18.18 18.25
CA ARG A 382 6.48 -18.30 19.34
C ARG A 382 5.83 -17.94 20.67
N GLY A 383 5.80 -18.88 21.63
CA GLY A 383 5.07 -18.76 22.89
C GLY A 383 3.76 -19.56 22.95
N CYS A 384 3.27 -20.10 21.83
CA CYS A 384 2.18 -21.06 21.83
C CYS A 384 2.58 -22.36 22.54
N LEU A 385 1.63 -22.92 23.30
CA LEU A 385 1.66 -24.25 23.89
C LEU A 385 1.88 -25.36 22.85
N TYR A 386 1.45 -25.13 21.60
CA TYR A 386 1.44 -26.14 20.55
C TYR A 386 2.77 -26.21 19.78
N PRO A 387 3.29 -27.42 19.47
CA PRO A 387 4.59 -27.59 18.81
C PRO A 387 4.58 -27.08 17.37
N ASP A 388 3.52 -27.39 16.61
CA ASP A 388 3.37 -27.04 15.20
C ASP A 388 2.16 -26.13 14.96
N GLY A 389 2.24 -25.31 13.91
CA GLY A 389 1.10 -24.57 13.39
C GLY A 389 0.37 -25.38 12.33
N LEU A 390 -0.94 -25.56 12.49
CA LEU A 390 -1.77 -26.28 11.53
C LEU A 390 -2.63 -25.31 10.70
N THR A 391 -2.93 -25.66 9.47
CA THR A 391 -3.91 -24.95 8.65
C THR A 391 -4.73 -25.93 7.81
N THR A 392 -6.02 -25.65 7.66
CA THR A 392 -6.94 -26.46 6.84
C THR A 392 -8.14 -25.61 6.40
N THR A 393 -9.07 -26.21 5.66
CA THR A 393 -10.31 -25.61 5.19
C THR A 393 -11.51 -26.32 5.79
N LEU A 394 -12.67 -25.66 5.82
CA LEU A 394 -13.93 -26.28 6.22
C LEU A 394 -14.41 -27.28 5.17
N HIS A 395 -14.39 -26.85 3.90
CA HIS A 395 -14.82 -27.65 2.75
C HIS A 395 -13.63 -28.22 1.98
N LEU A 396 -13.81 -29.40 1.38
CA LEU A 396 -12.76 -30.09 0.61
C LEU A 396 -12.38 -29.29 -0.65
N ASP A 397 -13.35 -28.67 -1.31
CA ASP A 397 -13.16 -27.94 -2.57
C ASP A 397 -12.16 -26.79 -2.46
N ASP A 398 -12.01 -26.20 -1.27
CA ASP A 398 -11.09 -25.10 -1.00
C ASP A 398 -9.65 -25.57 -0.66
N LEU A 399 -9.44 -26.85 -0.35
CA LEU A 399 -8.16 -27.35 0.17
C LEU A 399 -7.04 -27.24 -0.87
N ASP A 400 -7.34 -27.57 -2.12
CA ASP A 400 -6.36 -27.51 -3.21
C ASP A 400 -5.90 -26.06 -3.45
N TYR A 401 -6.83 -25.11 -3.43
CA TYR A 401 -6.53 -23.69 -3.55
C TYR A 401 -5.69 -23.17 -2.37
N LEU A 402 -5.95 -23.63 -1.13
CA LEU A 402 -5.11 -23.32 0.03
C LEU A 402 -3.66 -23.81 -0.17
N ILE A 403 -3.49 -25.04 -0.64
CA ILE A 403 -2.17 -25.64 -0.88
C ILE A 403 -1.42 -24.86 -1.96
N GLU A 404 -2.10 -24.49 -3.04
CA GLU A 404 -1.53 -23.68 -4.12
C GLU A 404 -1.07 -22.31 -3.61
N CYS A 405 -1.94 -21.61 -2.87
CA CYS A 405 -1.63 -20.30 -2.27
C CYS A 405 -0.38 -20.36 -1.38
N LEU A 406 -0.24 -21.41 -0.57
CA LEU A 406 0.89 -21.54 0.36
C LEU A 406 2.20 -21.92 -0.35
N LYS A 407 2.14 -22.61 -1.49
CA LYS A 407 3.30 -22.99 -2.31
C LYS A 407 3.76 -21.87 -3.25
N GLN A 408 2.86 -21.02 -3.72
CA GLN A 408 3.19 -19.91 -4.62
C GLN A 408 4.30 -19.05 -3.98
N PRO A 409 5.29 -18.53 -4.74
CA PRO A 409 6.20 -17.51 -4.22
C PRO A 409 5.45 -16.21 -3.88
N PHE A 410 6.12 -15.24 -3.26
CA PHE A 410 5.54 -13.90 -3.12
C PHE A 410 5.62 -13.19 -4.46
N ASP A 411 4.53 -12.53 -4.86
CA ASP A 411 4.53 -11.75 -6.09
C ASP A 411 5.42 -10.51 -5.89
N HIS A 412 6.28 -10.24 -6.88
CA HIS A 412 7.12 -9.04 -6.86
C HIS A 412 6.27 -7.82 -7.17
N VAL A 413 6.35 -6.83 -6.29
CA VAL A 413 5.56 -5.61 -6.47
C VAL A 413 6.31 -4.63 -7.36
N THR A 414 5.57 -3.94 -8.24
CA THR A 414 6.12 -3.00 -9.23
C THR A 414 5.80 -1.54 -8.94
N ARG A 415 4.85 -1.26 -8.03
CA ARG A 415 4.35 0.09 -7.75
C ARG A 415 4.06 0.26 -6.26
N VAL A 416 4.24 1.47 -5.76
CA VAL A 416 3.99 1.84 -4.36
C VAL A 416 3.17 3.11 -4.29
N GLY A 417 2.45 3.29 -3.18
CA GLY A 417 1.62 4.46 -2.96
C GLY A 417 2.46 5.72 -2.81
N LEU A 418 2.02 6.79 -3.47
CA LEU A 418 2.45 8.16 -3.24
C LEU A 418 1.20 9.00 -2.98
N PHE A 419 1.32 10.00 -2.12
CA PHE A 419 0.25 10.96 -1.88
C PHE A 419 0.87 12.36 -1.93
N PRO A 420 0.27 13.32 -2.67
CA PRO A 420 0.75 14.69 -2.71
C PRO A 420 0.82 15.27 -1.29
N TYR A 421 1.89 16.00 -0.99
CA TYR A 421 1.99 16.68 0.29
C TYR A 421 0.97 17.83 0.35
N TYR A 422 0.44 18.19 1.53
CA TYR A 422 -0.62 19.21 1.68
C TYR A 422 -0.26 20.60 1.12
N GLU A 423 1.03 20.86 0.93
CA GLU A 423 1.57 22.12 0.39
C GLU A 423 1.71 22.13 -1.15
N GLN A 424 1.54 20.98 -1.82
CA GLN A 424 1.43 20.83 -3.28
C GLN A 424 -0.02 20.97 -3.72
#